data_AF-A0A7V2T7C9-F1
#
_entry.id   AF-A0A7V2T7C9-F1
#
_cell.length_a   1.000
_cell.length_b   1.000
_cell.length_c   1.000
_cell.angle_alpha   90.00
_cell.angle_beta   90.00
_cell.angle_gamma   90.00
#
_symmetry.space_group_name_H-M   'P 1'
#
loop_
_entity.id
_entity.type
_entity.pdbx_description
1 polymer ?
#
loop_
_entity_poly.entity_id
_entity_poly.type
_entity_poly.pdbx_seq_one_letter_code
_entity_poly.pdbx_strand_id
1 'polypeptide(L)' 'VCSTCRARVVEGKVDMAVNYALEEWEVERGFVLTCQARPLTARVTIDYDES' A
#
# COMPACT_ATOMS: atom_id res chain seq x y z
N VAL A 1 12.58 -10.18 2.36
CA VAL A 1 11.80 -9.12 1.67
C VAL A 1 10.91 -9.80 0.65
N CYS A 2 9.61 -9.50 0.60
CA CYS A 2 8.64 -10.07 -0.35
C CYS A 2 7.60 -9.00 -0.74
N SER A 3 6.79 -9.27 -1.77
CA SER A 3 5.74 -8.37 -2.29
C SER A 3 4.36 -9.04 -2.41
N THR A 4 4.14 -10.17 -1.74
CA THR A 4 2.88 -10.96 -1.82
C THR A 4 1.64 -10.17 -1.37
N CYS A 5 1.81 -9.23 -0.44
CA CYS A 5 0.72 -8.38 0.08
C CYS A 5 0.63 -7.02 -0.63
N ARG A 6 1.24 -6.88 -1.82
CA ARG A 6 1.15 -5.63 -2.59
C ARG A 6 -0.30 -5.39 -3.03
N ALA A 7 -0.79 -4.19 -2.78
CA ALA A 7 -2.11 -3.72 -3.19
C ALA A 7 -2.08 -2.20 -3.39
N ARG A 8 -3.12 -1.61 -3.98
CA ARG A 8 -3.22 -0.14 -4.13
C ARG A 8 -4.28 0.46 -3.22
N VAL A 9 -3.95 1.60 -2.61
CA VAL A 9 -4.94 2.41 -1.89
C VAL A 9 -5.75 3.21 -2.89
N VAL A 10 -7.06 2.96 -2.94
CA VAL A 10 -7.99 3.68 -3.84
C VAL A 10 -8.80 4.75 -3.11
N GLU A 11 -8.90 4.68 -1.78
CA GLU A 11 -9.52 5.69 -0.93
C GLU A 11 -8.81 5.72 0.44
N GLY A 12 -8.67 6.91 1.01
CA GLY A 12 -8.02 7.10 2.31
C GLY A 12 -6.49 7.18 2.20
N LYS A 13 -5.81 7.08 3.35
CA LYS A 13 -4.35 7.15 3.42
C LYS A 13 -3.81 6.11 4.39
N VAL A 14 -2.64 5.57 4.07
CA VAL A 14 -1.89 4.69 4.94
C VAL A 14 -0.43 5.14 5.01
N ASP A 15 0.24 4.74 6.08
CA ASP A 15 1.69 4.88 6.25
C ASP A 15 2.34 3.49 6.29
N MET A 16 3.56 3.38 5.78
CA MET A 16 4.37 2.16 5.84
C MET A 16 5.68 2.46 6.55
N ALA A 17 5.86 1.88 7.74
CA ALA A 17 7.05 2.15 8.57
C ALA A 17 8.36 1.72 7.89
N VAL A 18 8.30 0.68 7.06
CA VAL A 18 9.43 0.12 6.34
C VAL A 18 8.94 -0.34 4.96
N ASN A 19 9.64 0.08 3.91
CA ASN A 19 9.41 -0.40 2.56
C ASN A 19 10.75 -0.77 1.92
N TYR A 20 10.98 -2.06 1.74
CA TYR A 20 12.15 -2.61 1.04
C TYR A 20 11.77 -3.35 -0.26
N ALA A 21 10.48 -3.42 -0.60
CA ALA A 21 9.99 -4.29 -1.66
C ALA A 21 9.30 -3.56 -2.82
N LEU A 22 8.84 -2.32 -2.62
CA LEU A 22 8.24 -1.49 -3.67
C LEU A 22 9.18 -0.37 -4.06
N GLU A 23 9.26 -0.09 -5.36
CA GLU A 23 9.98 1.06 -5.89
C GLU A 23 9.26 2.38 -5.57
N GLU A 24 9.97 3.51 -5.62
CA GLU A 24 9.39 4.83 -5.31
C GLU A 24 8.16 5.15 -6.18
N TRP A 25 8.23 4.86 -7.49
CA TRP A 25 7.13 5.09 -8.42
C TRP A 25 5.89 4.21 -8.13
N GLU A 26 6.09 3.03 -7.55
CA GLU A 26 4.96 2.19 -7.12
C GLU A 26 4.26 2.85 -5.93
N VAL A 27 5.03 3.33 -4.95
CA VAL A 27 4.48 4.05 -3.79
C VAL A 27 3.76 5.33 -4.23
N GLU A 28 4.34 6.09 -5.17
CA GLU A 28 3.72 7.29 -5.73
C GLU A 28 2.39 7.01 -6.44
N ARG A 29 2.26 5.84 -7.07
CA ARG A 29 1.00 5.36 -7.66
C ARG A 29 0.00 4.81 -6.64
N GLY A 30 0.34 4.85 -5.35
CA GLY A 30 -0.51 4.42 -4.25
C GLY A 30 -0.38 2.94 -3.91
N PHE A 31 0.62 2.23 -4.43
CA PHE A 31 0.88 0.85 -4.03
C PHE A 31 1.50 0.77 -2.64
N VAL A 32 1.06 -0.22 -1.88
CA VAL A 32 1.43 -0.46 -0.49
C VAL A 32 1.57 -1.95 -0.21
N LEU A 33 2.38 -2.29 0.78
CA LEU A 33 2.44 -3.61 1.38
C LEU A 33 1.46 -3.66 2.54
N THR A 34 0.32 -4.32 2.34
CA THR A 34 -0.78 -4.25 3.32
C THR A 34 -0.44 -4.87 4.67
N CYS A 35 0.52 -5.81 4.72
CA CYS A 35 1.00 -6.35 6.00
C CYS A 35 1.77 -5.33 6.87
N GLN A 36 2.21 -4.22 6.27
CA GLN A 36 2.97 -3.15 6.92
C GLN A 36 2.24 -1.80 6.91
N ALA A 37 1.06 -1.72 6.27
CA ALA A 37 0.30 -0.50 6.13
C ALA A 37 -0.50 -0.18 7.41
N ARG A 38 -0.37 1.05 7.92
CA ARG A 38 -1.15 1.59 9.04
C ARG A 38 -2.09 2.69 8.55
N PRO A 39 -3.41 2.62 8.82
CA PRO A 39 -4.34 3.63 8.35
C PRO A 39 -4.11 4.98 9.05
N LEU A 40 -4.09 6.05 8.25
CA LEU A 40 -4.04 7.45 8.73
C LEU A 40 -5.41 8.12 8.70
N THR A 41 -6.40 7.46 8.09
CA THR A 41 -7.79 7.93 7.96
C THR A 41 -8.74 6.92 8.58
N ALA A 42 -9.93 7.38 8.98
CA ALA A 42 -10.96 6.53 9.60
C ALA A 42 -11.46 5.40 8.67
N ARG A 43 -11.34 5.60 7.35
CA ARG A 43 -11.63 4.60 6.31
C ARG A 43 -10.49 4.55 5.31
N VAL A 44 -10.17 3.35 4.86
CA VAL A 44 -9.25 3.07 3.76
C VAL A 44 -9.87 1.98 2.91
N THR A 45 -9.83 2.16 1.59
CA THR A 45 -10.24 1.16 0.61
C THR A 45 -9.02 0.72 -0.17
N ILE A 46 -8.80 -0.60 -0.23
CA ILE A 46 -7.64 -1.22 -0.86
C ILE A 46 -8.10 -2.14 -1.98
N ASP A 47 -7.42 -2.05 -3.12
CA ASP A 47 -7.61 -2.90 -4.29
C ASP A 47 -6.41 -3.84 -4.47
N TYR A 48 -6.65 -5.14 -4.46
CA TYR A 48 -5.64 -6.19 -4.64
C TYR A 48 -5.57 -6.71 -6.07
N ASP A 49 -6.61 -6.48 -6.87
CA ASP A 49 -6.85 -7.19 -8.13
C ASP A 49 -6.74 -6.24 -9.33
N GLU A 50 -5.75 -5.33 -9.32
CA GLU A 50 -5.51 -4.40 -10.43
C GLU A 50 -5.49 -5.12 -11.79
N SER A 51 -6.65 -5.08 -12.45
CA SER A 51 -6.95 -5.71 -13.74
C SER A 51 -7.02 -4.64 -14.81
#